data_AF-D5RDL4-F1
#
_entry.id   AF-D5RDL4-F1
#
_cell.length_a   1.000
_cell.length_b   1.000
_cell.length_c   1.000
_cell.angle_alpha   90.00
_cell.angle_beta   90.00
_cell.angle_gamma   90.00
#
_symmetry.space_group_name_H-M   'P 1'
#
loop_
_entity.id
_entity.type
_entity.pdbx_description
1 polymer ?
#
loop_
_entity_poly.entity_id
_entity_poly.type
_entity_poly.pdbx_seq_one_letter_code
_entity_poly.pdbx_strand_id
1 'polypeptide(L)'
;MKKILLNLLLLFFLISCGGIKKDPEVVKYIIDKVNTDIEMLIPRGEIDTSRSNALMLREMQLAKNIKVEVTDVLSNKEYIELYAKKLEELEAKSPGSYSPLSPEEIKERSKDPNIVYYKYAITADIVNLDEDLKRLHPKMKNFNTILDTKAELFTILSDENISNLKYETVEGFGYFRYNTETKQGDYTNTVFGISKNFQGYLEIGPFLEARGHEKYNFNTPLEE
;
A
#
# COMPACT_ATOMS: atom_id res chain seq x y z
N MET A 1 43.09 3.87 -4.50
CA MET A 1 42.45 2.60 -4.08
C MET A 1 40.98 2.70 -3.68
N LYS A 2 40.44 3.86 -3.24
CA LYS A 2 39.01 3.99 -2.88
C LYS A 2 38.01 3.94 -4.06
N LYS A 3 38.41 4.39 -5.26
CA LYS A 3 37.53 4.37 -6.46
C LYS A 3 37.33 2.97 -7.07
N ILE A 4 38.29 2.06 -6.89
CA ILE A 4 38.21 0.68 -7.41
C ILE A 4 37.30 -0.17 -6.52
N LEU A 5 37.31 0.08 -5.20
CA LEU A 5 36.43 -0.63 -4.26
C LEU A 5 34.94 -0.30 -4.49
N LEU A 6 34.63 0.96 -4.85
CA LEU A 6 33.25 1.39 -5.13
C LEU A 6 32.71 0.75 -6.44
N ASN A 7 33.55 0.63 -7.47
CA ASN A 7 33.19 -0.06 -8.71
C ASN A 7 33.09 -1.59 -8.54
N LEU A 8 33.84 -2.19 -7.62
CA LEU A 8 33.65 -3.60 -7.26
C LEU A 8 32.36 -3.82 -6.47
N LEU A 9 31.97 -2.92 -5.55
CA LEU A 9 30.69 -3.00 -4.84
C LEU A 9 29.48 -2.88 -5.78
N LEU A 10 29.59 -2.04 -6.81
CA LEU A 10 28.57 -1.91 -7.87
C LEU A 10 28.50 -3.15 -8.78
N LEU A 11 29.58 -3.92 -8.93
CA LEU A 11 29.58 -5.19 -9.66
C LEU A 11 28.99 -6.37 -8.86
N PHE A 12 29.02 -6.32 -7.52
CA PHE A 12 28.50 -7.40 -6.68
C PHE A 12 26.97 -7.48 -6.60
N PHE A 13 26.23 -6.45 -7.05
CA PHE A 13 24.77 -6.53 -7.20
C PHE A 13 24.31 -7.21 -8.50
N LEU A 14 25.22 -7.54 -9.42
CA LEU A 14 24.89 -8.22 -10.67
C LEU A 14 25.01 -9.75 -10.60
N ILE A 15 25.35 -10.30 -9.43
CA ILE A 15 25.47 -11.75 -9.22
C ILE A 15 24.68 -12.17 -7.97
N SER A 16 23.39 -11.82 -7.93
CA SER A 16 22.42 -12.64 -7.19
C SER A 16 21.78 -13.62 -8.18
N CYS A 17 21.98 -14.91 -7.91
CA CYS A 17 21.46 -16.07 -8.64
C CYS A 17 20.12 -15.84 -9.37
N GLY A 18 20.11 -16.04 -10.70
CA GLY A 18 18.98 -16.57 -11.49
C GLY A 18 17.64 -15.80 -11.54
N GLY A 19 17.46 -14.71 -10.79
CA GLY A 19 16.20 -13.97 -10.72
C GLY A 19 15.88 -13.17 -11.99
N ILE A 20 14.59 -12.90 -12.22
CA ILE A 20 14.15 -12.04 -13.33
C ILE A 20 14.70 -10.63 -13.10
N LYS A 21 15.41 -10.10 -14.09
CA LYS A 21 15.99 -8.75 -14.01
C LYS A 21 14.88 -7.70 -14.15
N LYS A 22 14.93 -6.67 -13.31
CA LYS A 22 14.13 -5.44 -13.45
C LYS A 22 14.43 -4.76 -14.78
N ASP A 23 13.42 -4.65 -15.65
CA ASP A 23 13.50 -3.81 -16.85
C ASP A 23 13.33 -2.33 -16.45
N PRO A 24 14.33 -1.45 -16.67
CA PRO A 24 14.25 -0.05 -16.27
C PRO A 24 13.07 0.71 -16.88
N GLU A 25 12.65 0.38 -18.10
CA GLU A 25 11.52 1.06 -18.75
C GLU A 25 10.20 0.65 -18.08
N VAL A 26 10.07 -0.62 -17.71
CA VAL A 26 8.88 -1.11 -16.98
C VAL A 26 8.86 -0.56 -15.56
N VAL A 27 10.01 -0.48 -14.88
CA VAL A 27 10.14 0.16 -13.57
C VAL A 27 9.68 1.60 -13.61
N LYS A 28 10.16 2.38 -14.58
CA LYS A 28 9.77 3.77 -14.76
C LYS A 28 8.27 3.89 -15.02
N TYR A 29 7.73 3.07 -15.93
CA TYR A 29 6.29 3.04 -16.23
C TYR A 29 5.44 2.80 -14.99
N ILE A 30 5.82 1.85 -14.12
CA ILE A 30 5.09 1.56 -12.88
C ILE A 30 5.14 2.74 -11.93
N ILE A 31 6.33 3.31 -11.71
CA ILE A 31 6.50 4.47 -10.81
C ILE A 31 5.66 5.66 -11.29
N ASP A 32 5.73 5.98 -12.58
CA ASP A 32 4.98 7.09 -13.18
C ASP A 32 3.47 6.86 -13.02
N LYS A 33 3.00 5.63 -13.24
CA LYS A 33 1.58 5.28 -13.10
C LYS A 33 1.08 5.38 -11.65
N VAL A 34 1.84 4.84 -10.69
CA VAL A 34 1.48 4.91 -9.26
C VAL A 34 1.47 6.35 -8.78
N ASN A 35 2.48 7.15 -9.14
CA ASN A 35 2.51 8.58 -8.81
C ASN A 35 1.31 9.33 -9.39
N THR A 36 0.96 9.04 -10.64
CA THR A 36 -0.21 9.63 -11.30
C THR A 36 -1.51 9.32 -10.56
N ASP A 37 -1.70 8.07 -10.10
CA ASP A 37 -2.87 7.68 -9.33
C ASP A 37 -2.89 8.34 -7.92
N ILE A 38 -1.74 8.46 -7.26
CA ILE A 38 -1.59 9.18 -5.99
C ILE A 38 -1.97 10.66 -6.16
N GLU A 39 -1.44 11.33 -7.19
CA GLU A 39 -1.69 12.74 -7.47
C GLU A 39 -3.16 13.04 -7.80
N MET A 40 -3.86 12.09 -8.43
CA MET A 40 -5.29 12.19 -8.72
C MET A 40 -6.14 12.01 -7.47
N LEU A 41 -5.68 11.22 -6.50
CA LEU A 41 -6.43 10.94 -5.30
C LEU A 41 -6.31 12.04 -4.24
N ILE A 42 -5.12 12.62 -4.07
CA ILE A 42 -4.87 13.62 -3.03
C ILE A 42 -5.70 14.89 -3.31
N PRO A 43 -6.63 15.28 -2.42
CA PRO A 43 -7.48 16.43 -2.63
C PRO A 43 -6.70 17.73 -2.69
N ARG A 44 -7.03 18.57 -3.68
CA ARG A 44 -6.46 19.91 -3.85
C ARG A 44 -7.47 20.97 -3.43
N GLY A 45 -7.03 21.91 -2.60
CA GLY A 45 -7.88 23.01 -2.11
C GLY A 45 -8.65 22.68 -0.83
N GLU A 46 -9.63 23.51 -0.51
CA GLU A 46 -10.41 23.38 0.73
C GLU A 46 -11.26 22.10 0.76
N ILE A 47 -11.32 21.46 1.93
CA ILE A 47 -12.16 20.29 2.16
C ILE A 47 -13.52 20.75 2.69
N ASP A 48 -14.59 20.37 2.00
CA ASP A 48 -15.95 20.50 2.52
C ASP A 48 -16.15 19.59 3.74
N THR A 49 -16.12 20.17 4.93
CA THR A 49 -16.22 19.48 6.23
C THR A 49 -17.58 18.84 6.47
N SER A 50 -18.61 19.20 5.70
CA SER A 50 -19.94 18.59 5.78
C SER A 50 -19.97 17.17 5.19
N ARG A 51 -19.01 16.81 4.34
CA ARG A 51 -18.95 15.47 3.73
C ARG A 51 -18.69 14.38 4.77
N SER A 52 -19.27 13.20 4.55
CA SER A 52 -19.06 12.04 5.42
C SER A 52 -17.58 11.62 5.46
N ASN A 53 -16.87 11.74 4.33
CA ASN A 53 -15.46 11.39 4.19
C ASN A 53 -14.50 12.59 4.36
N ALA A 54 -14.95 13.72 4.91
CA ALA A 54 -14.12 14.92 4.95
C ALA A 54 -12.83 14.76 5.78
N LEU A 55 -12.86 14.04 6.92
CA LEU A 55 -11.65 13.76 7.71
C LEU A 55 -10.64 12.92 6.91
N MET A 56 -11.15 11.91 6.21
CA MET A 56 -10.40 11.03 5.31
C MET A 56 -9.61 11.85 4.27
N LEU A 57 -10.33 12.74 3.58
CA LEU A 57 -9.77 13.63 2.56
C LEU A 57 -8.73 14.60 3.14
N ARG A 58 -8.97 15.10 4.36
CA ARG A 58 -8.04 16.00 5.04
C ARG A 58 -6.76 15.29 5.46
N GLU A 59 -6.84 14.07 5.97
CA GLU A 59 -5.67 13.25 6.30
C GLU A 59 -4.82 12.95 5.06
N MET A 60 -5.45 12.56 3.95
CA MET A 60 -4.75 12.36 2.67
C MET A 60 -4.06 13.64 2.19
N GLN A 61 -4.72 14.79 2.34
CA GLN A 61 -4.15 16.09 1.96
C GLN A 61 -2.91 16.45 2.80
N LEU A 62 -2.82 15.96 4.04
CA LEU A 62 -1.70 16.20 4.94
C LEU A 62 -0.55 15.20 4.76
N ALA A 63 -0.78 14.08 4.05
CA ALA A 63 0.26 13.11 3.74
C ALA A 63 1.37 13.73 2.89
N LYS A 64 2.63 13.40 3.20
CA LYS A 64 3.80 14.00 2.56
C LYS A 64 4.94 13.01 2.40
N ASN A 65 6.02 13.45 1.75
CA ASN A 65 7.22 12.63 1.50
C ASN A 65 6.91 11.28 0.83
N ILE A 66 5.87 11.24 -0.01
CA ILE A 66 5.42 10.03 -0.67
C ILE A 66 6.46 9.60 -1.71
N LYS A 67 6.94 8.37 -1.63
CA LYS A 67 7.93 7.79 -2.55
C LYS A 67 7.50 6.41 -2.99
N VAL A 68 7.70 6.12 -4.27
CA VAL A 68 7.41 4.83 -4.89
C VAL A 68 8.72 4.21 -5.37
N GLU A 69 8.93 2.93 -5.05
CA GLU A 69 10.07 2.15 -5.51
C GLU A 69 9.62 0.78 -6.01
N VAL A 70 10.22 0.29 -7.10
CA VAL A 70 10.04 -1.11 -7.52
C VAL A 70 11.12 -1.98 -6.87
N THR A 71 10.71 -2.79 -5.91
CA THR A 71 11.61 -3.53 -5.01
C THR A 71 11.97 -4.92 -5.51
N ASP A 72 11.10 -5.58 -6.29
CA ASP A 72 11.34 -6.95 -6.75
C ASP A 72 10.59 -7.28 -8.06
N VAL A 73 10.98 -8.39 -8.71
CA VAL A 73 10.28 -8.98 -9.85
C VAL A 73 10.15 -10.49 -9.66
N LEU A 74 8.90 -10.94 -9.63
CA LEU A 74 8.54 -12.34 -9.51
C LEU A 74 8.13 -12.90 -10.87
N SER A 75 8.49 -14.15 -11.12
CA SER A 75 7.85 -14.93 -12.18
C SER A 75 6.37 -15.14 -11.88
N ASN A 76 5.59 -15.47 -12.92
CA ASN A 76 4.19 -15.84 -12.74
C ASN A 76 4.02 -16.95 -11.70
N LYS A 77 4.85 -18.01 -11.78
CA LYS A 77 4.80 -19.13 -10.85
C LYS A 77 5.03 -18.69 -9.40
N GLU A 78 6.09 -17.93 -9.12
CA GLU A 78 6.40 -17.47 -7.76
C GLU A 78 5.28 -16.62 -7.17
N TYR A 79 4.70 -15.72 -7.98
CA TYR A 79 3.59 -14.89 -7.54
C TYR A 79 2.32 -15.70 -7.25
N ILE A 80 1.97 -16.66 -8.12
CA ILE A 80 0.77 -17.49 -7.93
C ILE A 80 0.90 -18.40 -6.70
N GLU A 81 2.08 -18.96 -6.44
CA GLU A 81 2.37 -19.72 -5.22
C GLU A 81 2.24 -18.84 -3.95
N LEU A 82 2.78 -17.62 -3.99
CA LEU A 82 2.61 -16.65 -2.90
C LEU A 82 1.14 -16.29 -2.68
N TYR A 83 0.40 -16.04 -3.75
CA TYR A 83 -1.02 -15.70 -3.71
C TYR A 83 -1.88 -16.83 -3.13
N ALA A 84 -1.62 -18.08 -3.55
CA ALA A 84 -2.31 -19.26 -3.02
C ALA A 84 -2.09 -19.41 -1.51
N LYS A 85 -0.83 -19.31 -1.05
CA LYS A 85 -0.50 -19.36 0.38
C LYS A 85 -1.21 -18.25 1.15
N LYS A 86 -1.31 -17.04 0.59
CA LYS A 86 -2.01 -15.94 1.27
C LYS A 86 -3.50 -16.21 1.42
N LEU A 87 -4.15 -16.78 0.40
CA LEU A 87 -5.56 -17.17 0.49
C LEU A 87 -5.79 -18.23 1.57
N GLU A 88 -4.90 -19.20 1.71
CA GLU A 88 -4.96 -20.19 2.79
C GLU A 88 -4.84 -19.54 4.17
N GLU A 89 -3.90 -18.60 4.36
CA GLU A 89 -3.75 -17.85 5.61
C GLU A 89 -5.00 -17.04 5.95
N LEU A 90 -5.60 -16.38 4.95
CA LEU A 90 -6.80 -15.55 5.14
C LEU A 90 -8.04 -16.41 5.44
N GLU A 91 -8.19 -17.54 4.75
CA GLU A 91 -9.26 -18.50 5.02
C GLU A 91 -9.12 -19.13 6.41
N ALA A 92 -7.90 -19.44 6.85
CA ALA A 92 -7.66 -19.94 8.20
C ALA A 92 -8.02 -18.90 9.28
N LYS A 93 -7.82 -17.60 9.00
CA LYS A 93 -8.21 -16.50 9.90
C LYS A 93 -9.71 -16.20 9.86
N SER A 94 -10.37 -16.39 8.72
CA SER A 94 -11.79 -16.07 8.52
C SER A 94 -12.47 -17.13 7.66
N PRO A 95 -12.78 -18.32 8.22
CA PRO A 95 -13.33 -19.43 7.46
C PRO A 95 -14.61 -19.07 6.71
N GLY A 96 -14.70 -19.47 5.44
CA GLY A 96 -15.79 -19.20 4.51
C GLY A 96 -15.73 -17.82 3.83
N SER A 97 -14.68 -17.02 4.10
CA SER A 97 -14.53 -15.68 3.52
C SER A 97 -13.62 -15.65 2.31
N TYR A 98 -12.74 -16.64 2.17
CA TYR A 98 -11.79 -16.75 1.07
C TYR A 98 -11.80 -18.16 0.48
N SER A 99 -11.47 -18.30 -0.80
CA SER A 99 -11.39 -19.61 -1.45
C SER A 99 -9.94 -19.90 -1.81
N PRO A 100 -9.25 -20.79 -1.05
CA PRO A 100 -7.93 -21.29 -1.43
C PRO A 100 -7.94 -21.87 -2.85
N LEU A 101 -6.82 -21.73 -3.55
CA LEU A 101 -6.69 -22.28 -4.89
C LEU A 101 -6.41 -23.79 -4.83
N SER A 102 -7.03 -24.55 -5.72
CA SER A 102 -6.66 -25.95 -5.92
C SER A 102 -5.27 -26.11 -6.56
N PRO A 103 -4.57 -27.24 -6.36
CA PRO A 103 -3.30 -27.50 -7.03
C PRO A 103 -3.37 -27.40 -8.56
N GLU A 104 -4.48 -27.83 -9.17
CA GLU A 104 -4.74 -27.72 -10.61
C GLU A 104 -4.84 -26.27 -11.06
N GLU A 105 -5.52 -25.40 -10.30
CA GLU A 105 -5.60 -23.98 -10.58
C GLU A 105 -4.26 -23.28 -10.44
N ILE A 106 -3.48 -23.60 -9.40
CA ILE A 106 -2.13 -23.06 -9.21
C ILE A 106 -1.27 -23.43 -10.42
N LYS A 107 -1.32 -24.71 -10.85
CA LYS A 107 -0.59 -25.19 -12.02
C LYS A 107 -1.03 -24.46 -13.28
N GLU A 108 -2.33 -24.28 -13.51
CA GLU A 108 -2.85 -23.60 -14.70
C GLU A 108 -2.43 -22.13 -14.75
N ARG A 109 -2.66 -21.40 -13.65
CA ARG A 109 -2.37 -19.96 -13.57
C ARG A 109 -0.89 -19.65 -13.68
N SER A 110 -0.02 -20.57 -13.26
CA SER A 110 1.45 -20.42 -13.28
C SER A 110 2.11 -20.70 -14.64
N LYS A 111 1.37 -21.20 -15.65
CA LYS A 111 1.95 -21.72 -16.90
C LYS A 111 2.54 -20.67 -17.82
N ASP A 112 1.96 -19.47 -17.84
CA ASP A 112 2.36 -18.44 -18.80
C ASP A 112 3.70 -17.82 -18.38
N PRO A 113 4.80 -18.06 -19.13
CA PRO A 113 6.12 -17.53 -18.80
C PRO A 113 6.28 -16.07 -19.18
N ASN A 114 5.38 -15.52 -20.01
CA ASN A 114 5.43 -14.13 -20.44
C ASN A 114 4.89 -13.18 -19.36
N ILE A 115 4.23 -13.70 -18.33
CA ILE A 115 3.73 -12.92 -17.21
C ILE A 115 4.78 -12.82 -16.10
N VAL A 116 5.02 -11.60 -15.65
CA VAL A 116 5.85 -11.29 -14.49
C VAL A 116 5.12 -10.30 -13.58
N TYR A 117 5.52 -10.26 -12.32
CA TYR A 117 4.92 -9.39 -11.32
C TYR A 117 5.99 -8.51 -10.69
N TYR A 118 5.88 -7.21 -10.89
CA TYR A 118 6.75 -6.23 -10.26
C TYR A 118 6.18 -5.86 -8.90
N LYS A 119 6.93 -6.11 -7.83
CA LYS A 119 6.58 -5.64 -6.49
C LYS A 119 7.02 -4.19 -6.37
N TYR A 120 6.11 -3.31 -5.99
CA TYR A 120 6.43 -1.93 -5.63
C TYR A 120 6.15 -1.67 -4.15
N ALA A 121 6.96 -0.82 -3.55
CA ALA A 121 6.77 -0.28 -2.21
C ALA A 121 6.40 1.20 -2.32
N ILE A 122 5.53 1.65 -1.42
CA ILE A 122 5.15 3.05 -1.25
C ILE A 122 5.48 3.40 0.19
N THR A 123 6.27 4.46 0.37
CA THR A 123 6.52 5.06 1.69
C THR A 123 5.87 6.42 1.73
N ALA A 124 5.29 6.79 2.87
CA ALA A 124 4.66 8.08 3.09
C ALA A 124 4.77 8.50 4.56
N ASP A 125 4.87 9.80 4.80
CA ASP A 125 4.66 10.36 6.13
C ASP A 125 3.18 10.73 6.28
N ILE A 126 2.50 10.05 7.20
CA ILE A 126 1.10 10.33 7.53
C ILE A 126 1.00 10.96 8.92
N VAL A 127 -0.09 11.66 9.19
CA VAL A 127 -0.34 12.25 10.51
C VAL A 127 -0.46 11.14 11.55
N ASN A 128 0.24 11.27 12.68
CA ASN A 128 0.09 10.36 13.80
C ASN A 128 -0.91 10.94 14.81
N LEU A 129 -2.09 10.32 14.89
CA LEU A 129 -3.18 10.75 15.77
C LEU A 129 -3.19 10.04 17.13
N ASP A 130 -2.25 9.14 17.43
CA ASP A 130 -2.32 8.26 18.59
C ASP A 130 -2.36 9.03 19.92
N GLU A 131 -1.45 9.98 20.12
CA GLU A 131 -1.41 10.78 21.35
C GLU A 131 -2.63 11.69 21.50
N ASP A 132 -3.08 12.30 20.39
CA ASP A 132 -4.24 13.19 20.40
C ASP A 132 -5.54 12.43 20.70
N LEU A 133 -5.71 11.24 20.10
CA LEU A 133 -6.85 10.37 20.37
C LEU A 133 -6.86 9.88 21.82
N LYS A 134 -5.70 9.48 22.37
CA LYS A 134 -5.55 9.11 23.79
C LYS A 134 -5.88 10.27 24.73
N ARG A 135 -5.48 11.49 24.38
CA ARG A 135 -5.77 12.70 25.16
C ARG A 135 -7.25 13.06 25.14
N LEU A 136 -7.87 13.07 23.95
CA LEU A 136 -9.28 13.40 23.78
C LEU A 136 -10.19 12.35 24.42
N HIS A 137 -9.83 11.07 24.31
CA HIS A 137 -10.65 9.97 24.80
C HIS A 137 -9.81 8.89 25.50
N PRO A 138 -9.33 9.15 26.73
CA PRO A 138 -8.46 8.23 27.46
C PRO A 138 -9.12 6.89 27.81
N LYS A 139 -10.44 6.77 27.64
CA LYS A 139 -11.24 5.55 27.86
C LYS A 139 -11.72 4.90 26.55
N MET A 140 -11.29 5.41 25.39
CA MET A 140 -11.73 4.90 24.08
C MET A 140 -11.23 3.47 23.89
N LYS A 141 -12.17 2.54 23.67
CA LYS A 141 -11.86 1.14 23.40
C LYS A 141 -11.90 0.77 21.91
N ASN A 142 -12.61 1.55 21.09
CA ASN A 142 -12.69 1.35 19.63
C ASN A 142 -13.03 2.66 18.88
N PHE A 143 -12.75 2.64 17.57
CA PHE A 143 -12.90 3.78 16.65
C PHE A 143 -14.35 4.16 16.32
N ASN A 144 -15.37 3.36 16.68
CA ASN A 144 -16.78 3.71 16.43
C ASN A 144 -17.22 4.97 17.19
N THR A 145 -16.47 5.36 18.22
CA THR A 145 -16.64 6.63 18.95
C THR A 145 -16.16 7.86 18.17
N ILE A 146 -15.51 7.71 17.01
CA ILE A 146 -14.99 8.83 16.20
C ILE A 146 -16.07 9.80 15.74
N LEU A 147 -17.29 9.32 15.53
CA LEU A 147 -18.42 10.19 15.19
C LEU A 147 -18.60 11.29 16.24
N ASP A 148 -18.35 10.98 17.51
CA ASP A 148 -18.46 11.90 18.64
C ASP A 148 -17.26 12.87 18.73
N THR A 149 -16.20 12.63 17.94
CA THR A 149 -14.91 13.35 17.99
C THR A 149 -14.61 14.15 16.72
N LYS A 150 -15.54 14.13 15.75
CA LYS A 150 -15.30 14.66 14.39
C LYS A 150 -14.90 16.13 14.41
N ALA A 151 -15.51 16.93 15.29
CA ALA A 151 -15.21 18.36 15.41
C ALA A 151 -13.82 18.61 16.02
N GLU A 152 -13.46 17.86 17.07
CA GLU A 152 -12.13 17.93 17.69
C GLU A 152 -11.03 17.51 16.72
N LEU A 153 -11.26 16.43 15.96
CA LEU A 153 -10.32 15.97 14.94
C LEU A 153 -10.13 17.00 13.82
N PHE A 154 -11.20 17.66 13.35
CA PHE A 154 -11.04 18.76 12.40
C PHE A 154 -10.26 19.94 12.98
N THR A 155 -10.41 20.21 14.27
CA THR A 155 -9.65 21.24 14.95
C THR A 155 -8.17 20.87 15.00
N ILE A 156 -7.83 19.62 15.34
CA ILE A 156 -6.44 19.12 15.33
C ILE A 156 -5.84 19.18 13.92
N LEU A 157 -6.60 18.76 12.92
CA LEU A 157 -6.15 18.69 11.52
C LEU A 157 -6.27 20.02 10.77
N SER A 158 -6.64 21.12 11.44
CA SER A 158 -6.82 22.44 10.82
C SER A 158 -5.52 23.01 10.30
N ASP A 159 -5.60 23.98 9.38
CA ASP A 159 -4.41 24.65 8.84
C ASP A 159 -3.58 25.35 9.93
N GLU A 160 -4.24 25.88 10.95
CA GLU A 160 -3.62 26.55 12.10
C GLU A 160 -2.74 25.61 12.94
N ASN A 161 -3.03 24.31 12.93
CA ASN A 161 -2.33 23.32 13.74
C ASN A 161 -1.30 22.50 12.95
N ILE A 162 -1.13 22.71 11.64
CA ILE A 162 -0.21 21.94 10.80
C ILE A 162 1.22 21.91 11.37
N SER A 163 1.72 23.03 11.90
CA SER A 163 3.08 23.10 12.46
C SER A 163 3.27 22.24 13.72
N ASN A 164 2.18 21.87 14.38
CA ASN A 164 2.18 21.09 15.62
C ASN A 164 1.87 19.61 15.37
N LEU A 165 1.48 19.24 14.15
CA LEU A 165 1.17 17.86 13.80
C LEU A 165 2.41 16.98 13.88
N LYS A 166 2.26 15.83 14.54
CA LYS A 166 3.23 14.75 14.50
C LYS A 166 2.97 13.88 13.28
N TYR A 167 4.05 13.35 12.73
CA TYR A 167 4.01 12.46 11.57
C TYR A 167 4.76 11.17 11.89
N GLU A 168 4.38 10.11 11.21
CA GLU A 168 5.10 8.85 11.20
C GLU A 168 5.26 8.35 9.77
N THR A 169 6.37 7.68 9.51
CA THR A 169 6.63 7.06 8.22
C THR A 169 6.01 5.66 8.19
N VAL A 170 5.16 5.42 7.20
CA VAL A 170 4.54 4.13 6.93
C VAL A 170 5.03 3.56 5.61
N GLU A 171 5.01 2.24 5.50
CA GLU A 171 5.37 1.50 4.29
C GLU A 171 4.23 0.56 3.89
N GLY A 172 3.85 0.61 2.63
CA GLY A 172 2.92 -0.31 2.00
C GLY A 172 3.55 -0.91 0.74
N PHE A 173 2.99 -1.99 0.24
CA PHE A 173 3.44 -2.60 -1.00
C PHE A 173 2.26 -3.02 -1.87
N GLY A 174 2.50 -3.15 -3.17
CA GLY A 174 1.56 -3.75 -4.12
C GLY A 174 2.29 -4.50 -5.22
N TYR A 175 1.52 -5.11 -6.12
CA TYR A 175 2.05 -5.83 -7.27
C TYR A 175 1.48 -5.29 -8.58
N PHE A 176 2.33 -5.24 -9.60
CA PHE A 176 1.98 -4.85 -10.95
C PHE A 176 2.21 -6.04 -11.88
N ARG A 177 1.12 -6.58 -12.45
CA ARG A 177 1.20 -7.68 -13.42
C ARG A 177 1.58 -7.12 -14.77
N TYR A 178 2.62 -7.68 -15.38
CA TYR A 178 3.11 -7.26 -16.68
C TYR A 178 3.28 -8.45 -17.63
N ASN A 179 2.74 -8.33 -18.83
CA ASN A 179 2.97 -9.28 -19.91
C ASN A 179 4.14 -8.77 -20.77
N THR A 180 5.24 -9.50 -20.74
CA THR A 180 6.50 -9.17 -21.42
C THR A 180 6.42 -9.31 -22.94
N GLU A 181 5.48 -10.09 -23.48
CA GLU A 181 5.23 -10.28 -24.90
C GLU A 181 4.37 -9.14 -25.46
N THR A 182 3.20 -8.89 -24.86
CA THR A 182 2.27 -7.84 -25.33
C THR A 182 2.63 -6.44 -24.84
N LYS A 183 3.57 -6.33 -23.90
CA LYS A 183 3.99 -5.08 -23.23
C LYS A 183 2.87 -4.37 -22.47
N GLN A 184 1.80 -5.08 -22.15
CA GLN A 184 0.67 -4.57 -21.37
C GLN A 184 0.80 -4.98 -19.90
N GLY A 185 0.37 -4.10 -18.99
CA GLY A 185 0.33 -4.43 -17.58
C GLY A 185 -0.62 -3.55 -16.80
N ASP A 186 -1.00 -4.04 -15.63
CA ASP A 186 -1.91 -3.36 -14.72
C ASP A 186 -1.67 -3.83 -13.28
N TYR A 187 -2.20 -3.09 -12.32
CA TYR A 187 -2.20 -3.51 -10.93
C TYR A 187 -2.95 -4.82 -10.77
N THR A 188 -2.49 -5.62 -9.81
CA THR A 188 -3.14 -6.86 -9.45
C THR A 188 -4.41 -6.61 -8.63
N ASN A 189 -5.44 -7.43 -8.83
CA ASN A 189 -6.62 -7.52 -7.97
C ASN A 189 -6.30 -8.49 -6.83
N THR A 190 -5.61 -8.04 -5.79
CA THR A 190 -5.09 -8.95 -4.74
C THR A 190 -5.89 -8.84 -3.46
N VAL A 191 -5.79 -9.92 -2.70
CA VAL A 191 -6.21 -10.05 -1.30
C VAL A 191 -5.13 -9.57 -0.31
N PHE A 192 -4.01 -9.02 -0.80
CA PHE A 192 -2.92 -8.52 0.05
C PHE A 192 -2.03 -7.47 -0.63
N GLY A 193 -1.66 -6.45 0.14
CA GLY A 193 -1.03 -5.25 -0.40
C GLY A 193 -2.07 -4.30 -1.03
N ILE A 194 -1.58 -3.19 -1.56
CA ILE A 194 -2.36 -2.14 -2.20
C ILE A 194 -2.73 -2.63 -3.60
N SER A 195 -4.04 -2.78 -3.85
CA SER A 195 -4.59 -3.39 -5.06
C SER A 195 -5.65 -2.51 -5.70
N LYS A 196 -6.25 -2.95 -6.82
CA LYS A 196 -7.36 -2.20 -7.44
C LYS A 196 -8.65 -2.41 -6.67
N ASN A 197 -9.42 -1.33 -6.56
CA ASN A 197 -10.83 -1.41 -6.16
C ASN A 197 -11.70 -1.99 -7.29
N PHE A 198 -12.98 -2.23 -6.99
CA PHE A 198 -13.96 -2.77 -7.96
C PHE A 198 -14.19 -1.90 -9.21
N GLN A 199 -13.76 -0.64 -9.17
CA GLN A 199 -13.86 0.29 -10.30
C GLN A 199 -12.58 0.31 -11.15
N GLY A 200 -11.54 -0.45 -10.76
CA GLY A 200 -10.29 -0.56 -11.50
C GLY A 200 -9.24 0.49 -11.16
N TYR A 201 -9.44 1.30 -10.11
CA TYR A 201 -8.45 2.28 -9.64
C TYR A 201 -7.61 1.69 -8.51
N LEU A 202 -6.36 2.13 -8.40
CA LEU A 202 -5.50 1.76 -7.28
C LEU A 202 -6.10 2.29 -5.96
N GLU A 203 -6.37 1.38 -5.02
CA GLU A 203 -6.96 1.69 -3.71
C GLU A 203 -5.90 2.20 -2.71
N ILE A 204 -5.28 3.33 -3.05
CA ILE A 204 -4.18 3.93 -2.26
C ILE A 204 -4.66 4.85 -1.14
N GLY A 205 -5.94 5.25 -1.15
CA GLY A 205 -6.53 6.16 -0.17
C GLY A 205 -6.34 5.71 1.27
N PRO A 206 -6.81 4.51 1.64
CA PRO A 206 -6.67 3.99 3.00
C PRO A 206 -5.22 3.95 3.51
N PHE A 207 -4.24 3.81 2.62
CA PHE A 207 -2.82 3.83 2.99
C PHE A 207 -2.31 5.24 3.37
N LEU A 208 -2.85 6.29 2.75
CA LEU A 208 -2.48 7.69 3.00
C LEU A 208 -3.24 8.32 4.17
N GLU A 209 -4.19 7.59 4.76
CA GLU A 209 -4.98 8.03 5.90
C GLU A 209 -4.35 7.56 7.20
N ALA A 210 -4.20 8.48 8.16
CA ALA A 210 -3.83 8.13 9.54
C ALA A 210 -4.75 7.04 10.07
N ARG A 211 -6.05 7.15 9.79
CA ARG A 211 -7.09 6.24 10.27
C ARG A 211 -7.29 4.97 9.44
N GLY A 212 -6.70 4.88 8.25
CA GLY A 212 -6.78 3.69 7.39
C GLY A 212 -5.70 2.65 7.68
N HIS A 213 -4.65 3.02 8.44
CA HIS A 213 -3.59 2.10 8.83
C HIS A 213 -4.07 1.01 9.81
N GLU A 214 -3.64 -0.24 9.62
CA GLU A 214 -4.10 -1.44 10.36
C GLU A 214 -4.04 -1.30 11.88
N LYS A 215 -3.01 -0.63 12.41
CA LYS A 215 -2.88 -0.31 13.85
C LYS A 215 -4.01 0.54 14.44
N TYR A 216 -4.75 1.24 13.59
CA TYR A 216 -5.96 2.00 13.94
C TYR A 216 -7.24 1.35 13.38
N ASN A 217 -7.10 0.30 12.56
CA ASN A 217 -8.18 -0.45 11.94
C ASN A 217 -8.57 -1.62 12.87
N PHE A 218 -9.36 -1.32 13.92
CA PHE A 218 -9.72 -2.24 15.00
C PHE A 218 -10.77 -3.31 14.61
N ASN A 219 -10.79 -3.79 13.36
CA ASN A 219 -11.43 -5.06 13.05
C ASN A 219 -10.58 -6.27 13.49
N THR A 220 -9.37 -6.03 14.00
CA THR A 220 -8.61 -7.03 14.75
C THR A 220 -9.29 -7.21 16.12
N PRO A 221 -9.85 -8.40 16.43
CA PRO A 221 -10.34 -8.68 17.77
C PRO A 221 -9.18 -8.45 18.75
N LEU A 222 -9.43 -7.68 19.81
CA LEU A 222 -8.52 -7.67 20.95
C LEU A 222 -8.51 -9.11 21.49
N GLU A 223 -7.39 -9.81 21.38
CA GLU A 223 -7.15 -10.98 22.23
C GLU A 223 -7.26 -10.48 23.68
N GLU A 224 -8.21 -11.06 24.42
CA GLU A 224 -8.43 -10.81 25.85
C GLU A 224 -7.27 -11.31 26.71
#